data_AF-A0A165DEQ9-F1
#
_entry.id   AF-A0A165DEQ9-F1
#
_cell.length_a   1.000
_cell.length_b   1.000
_cell.length_c   1.000
_cell.angle_alpha   90.00
_cell.angle_beta   90.00
_cell.angle_gamma   90.00
#
_symmetry.space_group_name_H-M   'P 1'
#
loop_
_entity.id
_entity.type
_entity.pdbx_description
1 polymer ?
#
loop_
_entity_poly.entity_id
_entity_poly.type
_entity_poly.pdbx_seq_one_letter_code
_entity_poly.pdbx_strand_id
1 'polypeptide(L)'
;MPSTDPSKLSWKHRKAIGAANQEKRALAEQLLDEAETALNEALQDIHDQTGVALRVLIANMRTRRARHGKPVRQVNAANVARSWVAAQARERNEKFSIVDASVHQRTAAVLAEWENNAEAWQLAEARHIEQREKKRVALRIDYKQRESDTIRTADSFQEQAAAFSSRTGGHACGFIVRGDIKDTAKPTFYGDELSRRYFVEVLKTDPVTFAQNFEAFCTSGGARGLAESTAKRMCALKSYIRFTLSERLQLITNDPARTMSYKQFGRDIEDRYRITLQGWPLPSLKNPSEVSNIAELDKIRAALDDGACFFRQMTTIEIQQRAVVREQELTLAKEKRTAAAEQREASKAISAKRSLPVHNEDRPLNMASTSHARKRLKLADTAAARNVDHLPAVLTPAGPAMLQRAPLVDLTNTVTFTPGMVGFPLELINAQI
;
A
#
# COMPACT_ATOMS: atom_id res chain seq x y z
N MET A 1 27.13 -14.89 -45.51
CA MET A 1 26.80 -16.08 -46.31
C MET A 1 25.36 -15.97 -46.77
N PRO A 2 25.06 -15.77 -48.07
CA PRO A 2 23.69 -15.67 -48.55
C PRO A 2 22.96 -17.00 -48.28
N SER A 3 21.87 -16.93 -47.51
CA SER A 3 21.01 -18.08 -47.19
C SER A 3 20.37 -18.59 -48.47
N THR A 4 20.87 -19.69 -49.01
CA THR A 4 20.28 -20.35 -50.18
C THR A 4 18.91 -20.90 -49.79
N ASP A 5 17.87 -20.48 -50.49
CA ASP A 5 16.49 -20.90 -50.22
C ASP A 5 16.38 -22.43 -50.33
N PRO A 6 16.06 -23.16 -49.24
CA PRO A 6 16.05 -24.62 -49.23
C PRO A 6 15.04 -25.20 -50.23
N SER A 7 14.03 -24.43 -50.62
CA SER A 7 13.03 -24.80 -51.64
C SER A 7 13.65 -24.99 -53.03
N LYS A 8 14.79 -24.35 -53.33
CA LYS A 8 15.48 -24.40 -54.63
C LYS A 8 16.57 -25.48 -54.71
N LEU A 9 16.87 -26.15 -53.59
CA LEU A 9 17.86 -27.23 -53.55
C LEU A 9 17.28 -28.53 -54.10
N SER A 10 18.02 -29.17 -55.04
CA SER A 10 17.68 -30.51 -55.55
C SER A 10 17.54 -31.51 -54.40
N TRP A 11 16.62 -32.48 -54.55
CA TRP A 11 16.37 -33.54 -53.56
C TRP A 11 17.66 -34.26 -53.14
N LYS A 12 18.56 -34.55 -54.09
CA LYS A 12 19.87 -35.17 -53.82
C LYS A 12 20.72 -34.32 -52.87
N HIS A 13 20.69 -33.00 -53.03
CA HIS A 13 21.42 -32.06 -52.18
C HIS A 13 20.79 -31.96 -50.78
N ARG A 14 19.46 -31.94 -50.67
CA ARG A 14 18.78 -32.01 -49.37
C ARG A 14 19.10 -33.30 -48.62
N LYS A 15 19.15 -34.44 -49.32
CA LYS A 15 19.53 -35.73 -48.73
C LYS A 15 20.98 -35.73 -48.23
N ALA A 16 21.91 -35.15 -49.00
CA ALA A 16 23.30 -34.99 -48.58
C ALA A 16 23.44 -34.09 -47.34
N ILE A 17 22.71 -32.97 -47.28
CA ILE A 17 22.64 -32.11 -46.08
C ILE A 17 22.07 -32.89 -44.89
N GLY A 18 21.03 -33.70 -45.11
CA GLY A 18 20.43 -34.54 -44.07
C GLY A 18 21.44 -35.53 -43.47
N ALA A 19 22.16 -36.25 -44.32
CA ALA A 19 23.21 -37.19 -43.90
C ALA A 19 24.34 -36.48 -43.14
N ALA A 20 24.86 -35.37 -43.67
CA ALA A 20 25.91 -34.59 -43.01
C ALA A 20 25.44 -34.01 -41.65
N ASN A 21 24.17 -33.63 -41.53
CA ASN A 21 23.61 -33.17 -40.26
C ASN A 21 23.41 -34.33 -39.27
N GLN A 22 23.10 -35.54 -39.75
CA GLN A 22 23.02 -36.73 -38.91
C GLN A 22 24.39 -37.09 -38.35
N GLU A 23 25.44 -37.08 -39.17
CA GLU A 23 26.82 -37.30 -38.73
C GLU A 23 27.26 -36.26 -37.70
N LYS A 24 26.96 -34.97 -37.94
CA LYS A 24 27.23 -33.90 -36.97
C LYS A 24 26.50 -34.08 -35.64
N ARG A 25 25.26 -34.58 -35.68
CA ARG A 25 24.48 -34.87 -34.46
C ARG A 25 25.08 -36.05 -33.70
N ALA A 26 25.46 -37.11 -34.40
CA ALA A 26 26.12 -38.26 -33.78
C ALA A 26 27.45 -37.86 -33.12
N LEU A 27 28.27 -37.05 -33.80
CA LEU A 27 29.50 -36.51 -33.21
C LEU A 27 29.21 -35.60 -32.00
N ALA A 28 28.18 -34.76 -32.07
CA ALA A 28 27.82 -33.90 -30.95
C ALA A 28 27.31 -34.70 -29.74
N GLU A 29 26.57 -35.79 -29.97
CA GLU A 29 26.11 -36.71 -28.93
C GLU A 29 27.30 -37.41 -28.26
N GLN A 30 28.24 -37.93 -29.05
CA GLN A 30 29.47 -38.52 -28.53
C GLN A 30 30.26 -37.53 -27.66
N LEU A 31 30.45 -36.29 -28.12
CA LEU A 31 31.15 -35.26 -27.35
C LEU A 31 30.40 -34.86 -26.07
N LEU A 32 29.06 -34.94 -26.06
CA LEU A 32 28.26 -34.68 -24.86
C LEU A 32 28.40 -35.81 -23.84
N ASP A 33 28.43 -37.06 -24.28
CA ASP A 33 28.65 -38.22 -23.42
C ASP A 33 30.06 -38.21 -22.81
N GLU A 34 31.08 -37.86 -23.61
CA GLU A 34 32.46 -37.66 -23.14
C GLU A 34 32.53 -36.54 -22.09
N ALA A 35 31.85 -35.40 -22.33
CA ALA A 35 31.81 -34.29 -21.39
C ALA A 35 31.02 -34.60 -20.10
N GLU A 36 29.95 -35.40 -20.19
CA GLU A 36 29.20 -35.86 -19.02
C GLU A 36 30.04 -36.83 -18.18
N THR A 37 30.78 -37.72 -18.83
CA THR A 37 31.71 -38.64 -18.17
C THR A 37 32.80 -37.87 -17.43
N ALA A 38 33.50 -36.95 -18.10
CA ALA A 38 34.54 -36.12 -17.48
C ALA A 38 34.00 -35.25 -16.34
N LEU A 39 32.76 -34.75 -16.45
CA LEU A 39 32.13 -34.02 -15.36
C LEU A 39 31.86 -34.92 -14.15
N ASN A 40 31.36 -36.13 -14.37
CA ASN A 40 31.08 -37.07 -13.29
C ASN A 40 32.36 -37.52 -12.59
N GLU A 41 33.45 -37.75 -13.33
CA GLU A 41 34.79 -38.03 -12.78
C GLU A 41 35.27 -36.86 -11.91
N ALA A 42 35.21 -35.62 -12.40
CA ALA A 42 35.59 -34.45 -11.62
C ALA A 42 34.71 -34.26 -10.37
N LEU A 43 33.42 -34.58 -10.43
CA LEU A 43 32.54 -34.54 -9.26
C LEU A 43 32.87 -35.62 -8.24
N GLN A 44 33.30 -36.80 -8.71
CA GLN A 44 33.79 -37.88 -7.86
C GLN A 44 35.11 -37.48 -7.17
N ASP A 45 36.05 -36.89 -7.89
CA ASP A 45 37.31 -36.39 -7.30
C ASP A 45 37.03 -35.34 -6.19
N ILE A 46 36.09 -34.42 -6.42
CA ILE A 46 35.67 -33.44 -5.42
C ILE A 46 35.01 -34.14 -4.23
N HIS A 47 34.18 -35.16 -4.46
CA HIS A 47 33.58 -35.96 -3.39
C HIS A 47 34.67 -36.60 -2.53
N ASP A 48 35.65 -37.25 -3.15
CA ASP A 48 36.74 -37.95 -2.45
C ASP A 48 37.63 -36.98 -1.67
N GLN A 49 37.89 -35.78 -2.20
CA GLN A 49 38.70 -34.75 -1.54
C GLN A 49 37.97 -34.02 -0.40
N THR A 50 36.67 -33.76 -0.54
CA THR A 50 35.92 -32.88 0.38
C THR A 50 34.99 -33.62 1.34
N GLY A 51 34.71 -34.90 1.07
CA GLY A 51 33.71 -35.69 1.80
C GLY A 51 32.26 -35.26 1.55
N VAL A 52 32.01 -34.28 0.68
CA VAL A 52 30.65 -33.81 0.37
C VAL A 52 29.95 -34.84 -0.50
N ALA A 53 28.79 -35.34 -0.08
CA ALA A 53 28.05 -36.37 -0.81
C ALA A 53 27.79 -36.00 -2.29
N LEU A 54 28.09 -36.93 -3.21
CA LEU A 54 27.99 -36.74 -4.67
C LEU A 54 26.62 -36.19 -5.11
N ARG A 55 25.53 -36.65 -4.49
CA ARG A 55 24.16 -36.16 -4.75
C ARG A 55 24.01 -34.66 -4.50
N VAL A 56 24.67 -34.11 -3.48
CA VAL A 56 24.65 -32.69 -3.14
C VAL A 56 25.45 -31.88 -4.16
N LEU A 57 26.60 -32.38 -4.61
CA LEU A 57 27.41 -31.75 -5.65
C LEU A 57 26.66 -31.69 -6.99
N ILE A 58 26.01 -32.79 -7.40
CA ILE A 58 25.17 -32.85 -8.61
C ILE A 58 23.99 -31.86 -8.50
N ALA A 59 23.30 -31.84 -7.36
CA ALA A 59 22.20 -30.90 -7.13
C ALA A 59 22.69 -29.45 -7.24
N ASN A 60 23.79 -29.10 -6.56
CA ASN A 60 24.38 -27.76 -6.63
C ASN A 60 24.82 -27.37 -8.05
N MET A 61 25.37 -28.29 -8.84
CA MET A 61 25.71 -28.04 -10.25
C MET A 61 24.48 -27.78 -11.11
N ARG A 62 23.39 -28.53 -10.93
CA ARG A 62 22.12 -28.29 -11.62
C ARG A 62 21.53 -26.93 -11.25
N THR A 63 21.54 -26.58 -9.96
CA THR A 63 21.06 -25.29 -9.47
C THR A 63 21.94 -24.14 -9.95
N ARG A 64 23.27 -24.33 -10.00
CA ARG A 64 24.21 -23.35 -10.59
C ARG A 64 24.02 -23.21 -12.09
N ARG A 65 23.77 -24.28 -12.86
CA ARG A 65 23.42 -24.18 -14.29
C ARG A 65 22.09 -23.47 -14.52
N ALA A 66 21.13 -23.63 -13.61
CA ALA A 66 19.86 -22.89 -13.67
C ALA A 66 20.03 -21.41 -13.30
N ARG A 67 20.95 -21.09 -12.38
CA ARG A 67 21.23 -19.72 -11.87
C ARG A 67 22.25 -18.94 -12.70
N HIS A 68 23.24 -19.60 -13.31
CA HIS A 68 24.09 -19.00 -14.33
C HIS A 68 23.20 -18.78 -15.53
N GLY A 69 22.57 -17.61 -15.53
CA GLY A 69 21.46 -17.25 -16.39
C GLY A 69 21.75 -17.68 -17.81
N LYS A 70 20.73 -18.25 -18.46
CA LYS A 70 20.74 -18.53 -19.90
C LYS A 70 21.51 -17.39 -20.55
N PRO A 71 22.67 -17.66 -21.21
CA PRO A 71 23.53 -16.60 -21.71
C PRO A 71 22.64 -15.61 -22.42
N VAL A 72 22.73 -14.33 -22.04
CA VAL A 72 21.87 -13.29 -22.62
C VAL A 72 22.07 -13.40 -24.12
N ARG A 73 21.08 -13.99 -24.80
CA ARG A 73 21.21 -14.28 -26.23
C ARG A 73 21.49 -12.95 -26.88
N GLN A 74 22.64 -12.86 -27.57
CA GLN A 74 23.00 -11.67 -28.33
C GLN A 74 21.81 -11.24 -29.17
N VAL A 75 21.60 -9.93 -29.24
CA VAL A 75 20.40 -9.38 -29.84
C VAL A 75 20.52 -9.54 -31.35
N ASN A 76 19.71 -10.43 -31.93
CA ASN A 76 19.67 -10.60 -33.38
C ASN A 76 19.12 -9.32 -34.04
N ALA A 77 19.84 -8.78 -35.03
CA ALA A 77 19.46 -7.57 -35.77
C ALA A 77 18.04 -7.60 -36.33
N ALA A 78 17.59 -8.75 -36.83
CA ALA A 78 16.22 -8.91 -37.31
C ALA A 78 15.18 -8.72 -36.20
N ASN A 79 15.48 -9.10 -34.97
CA ASN A 79 14.57 -8.92 -33.83
C ASN A 79 14.53 -7.45 -33.36
N VAL A 80 15.67 -6.75 -33.42
CA VAL A 80 15.72 -5.30 -33.14
C VAL A 80 14.89 -4.55 -34.18
N ALA A 81 15.08 -4.86 -35.48
CA ALA A 81 14.33 -4.24 -36.57
C ALA A 81 12.83 -4.45 -36.43
N ARG A 82 12.38 -5.69 -36.14
CA ARG A 82 10.96 -5.97 -35.89
C ARG A 82 10.42 -5.21 -34.70
N SER A 83 11.18 -5.12 -33.61
CA SER A 83 10.79 -4.37 -32.41
C SER A 83 10.66 -2.88 -32.69
N TRP A 84 11.56 -2.34 -33.53
CA TRP A 84 11.55 -0.96 -33.97
C TRP A 84 10.33 -0.64 -34.85
N VAL A 85 10.08 -1.45 -35.88
CA VAL A 85 8.89 -1.32 -36.74
C VAL A 85 7.60 -1.46 -35.92
N ALA A 86 7.56 -2.37 -34.96
CA ALA A 86 6.41 -2.51 -34.05
C ALA A 86 6.20 -1.26 -33.18
N ALA A 87 7.27 -0.57 -32.78
CA ALA A 87 7.16 0.68 -32.02
C ALA A 87 6.60 1.82 -32.90
N GLN A 88 7.13 1.97 -34.13
CA GLN A 88 6.63 2.96 -35.10
C GLN A 88 5.16 2.73 -35.45
N ALA A 89 4.73 1.47 -35.64
CA ALA A 89 3.33 1.14 -35.91
C ALA A 89 2.41 1.55 -34.75
N ARG A 90 2.86 1.38 -33.48
CA ARG A 90 2.09 1.84 -32.31
C ARG A 90 1.98 3.36 -32.24
N GLU A 91 3.06 4.08 -32.55
CA GLU A 91 3.05 5.55 -32.60
C GLU A 91 2.05 6.08 -33.64
N ARG A 92 1.82 5.32 -34.72
CA ARG A 92 0.83 5.61 -35.76
C ARG A 92 -0.58 5.04 -35.50
N ASN A 93 -0.79 4.35 -34.38
CA ASN A 93 -2.01 3.59 -34.07
C ASN A 93 -2.40 2.55 -35.14
N GLU A 94 -1.43 1.99 -35.87
CA GLU A 94 -1.65 0.91 -36.84
C GLU A 94 -1.65 -0.46 -36.15
N LYS A 95 -2.44 -1.41 -36.67
CA LYS A 95 -2.37 -2.82 -36.23
C LYS A 95 -1.05 -3.43 -36.70
N PHE A 96 -0.31 -4.04 -35.77
CA PHE A 96 0.94 -4.74 -36.06
C PHE A 96 0.72 -6.27 -36.00
N SER A 97 0.93 -6.95 -37.12
CA SER A 97 0.93 -8.41 -37.21
C SER A 97 2.26 -8.89 -37.77
N ILE A 98 2.87 -9.86 -37.09
CA ILE A 98 4.19 -10.42 -37.48
C ILE A 98 4.09 -11.18 -38.80
N VAL A 99 2.90 -11.66 -39.17
CA VAL A 99 2.67 -12.49 -40.36
C VAL A 99 2.43 -11.62 -41.61
N ASP A 100 2.22 -10.31 -41.44
CA ASP A 100 1.88 -9.43 -42.55
C ASP A 100 3.10 -9.18 -43.45
N ALA A 101 2.93 -9.39 -44.75
CA ALA A 101 3.99 -9.15 -45.75
C ALA A 101 4.53 -7.71 -45.70
N SER A 102 3.68 -6.73 -45.39
CA SER A 102 4.07 -5.34 -45.23
C SER A 102 5.02 -5.10 -44.04
N VAL A 103 4.91 -5.90 -42.97
CA VAL A 103 5.83 -5.83 -41.82
C VAL A 103 7.19 -6.42 -42.21
N HIS A 104 7.22 -7.51 -42.99
CA HIS A 104 8.47 -8.06 -43.51
C HIS A 104 9.20 -7.08 -44.42
N GLN A 105 8.49 -6.42 -45.34
CA GLN A 105 9.06 -5.39 -46.21
C GLN A 105 9.61 -4.20 -45.41
N ARG A 106 8.85 -3.67 -44.44
CA ARG A 106 9.31 -2.59 -43.56
C ARG A 106 10.53 -3.00 -42.73
N THR A 107 10.55 -4.22 -42.23
CA THR A 107 11.69 -4.75 -41.45
C THR A 107 12.94 -4.86 -42.33
N ALA A 108 12.81 -5.36 -43.57
CA ALA A 108 13.91 -5.45 -44.51
C ALA A 108 14.45 -4.07 -44.90
N ALA A 109 13.57 -3.07 -45.09
CA ALA A 109 13.97 -1.70 -45.36
C ALA A 109 14.77 -1.09 -44.20
N VAL A 110 14.32 -1.29 -42.95
CA VAL A 110 15.06 -0.82 -41.76
C VAL A 110 16.43 -1.51 -41.62
N LEU A 111 16.53 -2.80 -41.95
CA LEU A 111 17.82 -3.50 -41.96
C LEU A 111 18.77 -2.93 -43.01
N ALA A 112 18.28 -2.68 -44.23
CA ALA A 112 19.08 -2.06 -45.30
C ALA A 112 19.53 -0.63 -44.95
N GLU A 113 18.68 0.13 -44.24
CA GLU A 113 19.06 1.44 -43.71
C GLU A 113 20.19 1.34 -42.68
N TRP A 114 20.11 0.38 -41.76
CA TRP A 114 21.13 0.16 -40.72
C TRP A 114 22.45 -0.39 -41.25
N GLU A 115 22.43 -1.15 -42.35
CA GLU A 115 23.66 -1.54 -43.06
C GLU A 115 24.45 -0.32 -43.54
N ASN A 116 23.76 0.78 -43.87
CA ASN A 116 24.37 2.03 -44.31
C ASN A 116 24.57 3.05 -43.17
N ASN A 117 24.00 2.83 -41.99
CA ASN A 117 24.06 3.74 -40.85
C ASN A 117 24.28 2.99 -39.52
N ALA A 118 25.55 2.87 -39.13
CA ALA A 118 25.95 2.16 -37.92
C ALA A 118 25.46 2.84 -36.62
N GLU A 119 25.33 4.17 -36.59
CA GLU A 119 24.83 4.90 -35.42
C GLU A 119 23.35 4.59 -35.15
N ALA A 120 22.55 4.52 -36.21
CA ALA A 120 21.13 4.16 -36.12
C ALA A 120 20.94 2.73 -35.57
N TRP A 121 21.80 1.80 -35.96
CA TRP A 121 21.84 0.44 -35.41
C TRP A 121 22.10 0.44 -33.90
N GLN A 122 23.17 1.12 -33.46
CA GLN A 122 23.56 1.12 -32.04
C GLN A 122 22.48 1.72 -31.14
N LEU A 123 21.83 2.80 -31.58
CA LEU A 123 20.72 3.41 -30.84
C LEU A 123 19.51 2.46 -30.74
N ALA A 124 19.16 1.78 -31.83
CA ALA A 124 18.06 0.83 -31.85
C ALA A 124 18.35 -0.41 -30.98
N GLU A 125 19.58 -0.91 -31.02
CA GLU A 125 20.05 -2.00 -30.17
C GLU A 125 19.98 -1.63 -28.69
N ALA A 126 20.52 -0.47 -28.29
CA ALA A 126 20.47 0.03 -26.92
C ALA A 126 19.02 0.17 -26.43
N ARG A 127 18.14 0.76 -27.24
CA ARG A 127 16.70 0.89 -26.91
C ARG A 127 16.03 -0.48 -26.75
N HIS A 128 16.38 -1.47 -27.59
CA HIS A 128 15.82 -2.82 -27.48
C HIS A 128 16.33 -3.56 -26.24
N ILE A 129 17.61 -3.40 -25.89
CA ILE A 129 18.18 -3.94 -24.64
C ILE A 129 17.44 -3.33 -23.44
N GLU A 130 17.31 -2.01 -23.39
CA GLU A 130 16.59 -1.31 -22.32
C GLU A 130 15.13 -1.80 -22.23
N GLN A 131 14.44 -2.00 -23.36
CA GLN A 131 13.09 -2.56 -23.36
C GLN A 131 13.04 -4.01 -22.86
N ARG A 132 14.04 -4.83 -23.16
CA ARG A 132 14.15 -6.20 -22.61
C ARG A 132 14.38 -6.16 -21.11
N GLU A 133 15.21 -5.25 -20.62
CA GLU A 133 15.45 -5.08 -19.19
C GLU A 133 14.19 -4.57 -18.48
N LYS A 134 13.53 -3.55 -19.04
CA LYS A 134 12.23 -3.06 -18.57
C LYS A 134 11.19 -4.17 -18.54
N LYS A 135 11.11 -5.03 -19.55
CA LYS A 135 10.19 -6.19 -19.54
C LYS A 135 10.61 -7.28 -18.57
N ARG A 136 11.91 -7.50 -18.37
CA ARG A 136 12.44 -8.44 -17.38
C ARG A 136 12.06 -8.00 -15.97
N VAL A 137 12.07 -6.69 -15.71
CA VAL A 137 11.76 -6.10 -14.41
C VAL A 137 10.25 -5.85 -14.23
N ALA A 138 9.57 -5.39 -15.26
CA ALA A 138 8.15 -5.00 -15.26
C ALA A 138 7.33 -5.95 -16.14
N LEU A 139 7.36 -7.25 -15.83
CA LEU A 139 6.37 -8.16 -16.38
C LEU A 139 4.98 -7.65 -15.98
N ARG A 140 4.06 -7.53 -16.95
CA ARG A 140 2.64 -7.39 -16.66
C ARG A 140 2.16 -8.74 -16.18
N ILE A 141 2.43 -9.03 -14.91
CA ILE A 141 2.12 -10.30 -14.28
C ILE A 141 0.63 -10.28 -13.94
N ASP A 142 -0.11 -11.25 -14.51
CA ASP A 142 -1.49 -11.55 -14.11
C ASP A 142 -1.54 -11.88 -12.60
N TYR A 143 -2.66 -11.65 -11.92
CA TYR A 143 -2.74 -11.86 -10.46
C TYR A 143 -2.32 -13.27 -10.06
N LYS A 144 -2.73 -14.28 -10.83
CA LYS A 144 -2.32 -15.68 -10.61
C LYS A 144 -0.82 -15.91 -10.76
N GLN A 145 -0.19 -15.21 -11.70
CA GLN A 145 1.27 -15.30 -11.88
C GLN A 145 2.00 -14.56 -10.73
N ARG A 146 1.45 -13.47 -10.18
CA ARG A 146 2.03 -12.77 -9.01
C ARG A 146 1.97 -13.64 -7.77
N GLU A 147 0.84 -14.31 -7.58
CA GLU A 147 0.68 -15.29 -6.51
C GLU A 147 1.70 -16.42 -6.65
N SER A 148 1.81 -17.03 -7.84
CA SER A 148 2.78 -18.09 -8.07
C SER A 148 4.23 -17.65 -7.88
N ASP A 149 4.56 -16.41 -8.24
CA ASP A 149 5.90 -15.85 -8.06
C ASP A 149 6.20 -15.57 -6.58
N THR A 150 5.21 -15.05 -5.84
CA THR A 150 5.28 -14.83 -4.40
C THR A 150 5.51 -16.13 -3.64
N ILE A 151 4.75 -17.19 -3.97
CA ILE A 151 4.90 -18.52 -3.34
C ILE A 151 6.29 -19.09 -3.63
N ARG A 152 6.74 -19.09 -4.90
CA ARG A 152 8.07 -19.60 -5.26
C ARG A 152 9.20 -18.83 -4.58
N THR A 153 9.03 -17.52 -4.44
CA THR A 153 10.00 -16.67 -3.75
C THR A 153 10.03 -17.01 -2.26
N ALA A 154 8.86 -17.21 -1.63
CA ALA A 154 8.77 -17.66 -0.24
C ALA A 154 9.45 -19.01 0.00
N ASP A 155 9.19 -20.00 -0.84
CA ASP A 155 9.82 -21.32 -0.77
C ASP A 155 11.36 -21.20 -0.91
N SER A 156 11.83 -20.40 -1.85
CA SER A 156 13.27 -20.14 -2.06
C SER A 156 13.91 -19.47 -0.84
N PHE A 157 13.24 -18.52 -0.18
CA PHE A 157 13.74 -17.91 1.05
C PHE A 157 13.77 -18.90 2.22
N GLN A 158 12.75 -19.77 2.33
CA GLN A 158 12.74 -20.83 3.34
C GLN A 158 13.91 -21.80 3.15
N GLU A 159 14.16 -22.26 1.93
CA GLU A 159 15.30 -23.13 1.61
C GLU A 159 16.64 -22.46 1.94
N GLN A 160 16.78 -21.17 1.61
CA GLN A 160 17.99 -20.41 1.89
C GLN A 160 18.21 -20.19 3.39
N ALA A 161 17.14 -19.90 4.15
CA ALA A 161 17.20 -19.77 5.60
C ALA A 161 17.60 -21.09 6.26
N ALA A 162 17.02 -22.21 5.82
CA ALA A 162 17.38 -23.55 6.30
C ALA A 162 18.85 -23.90 5.97
N ALA A 163 19.30 -23.62 4.73
CA ALA A 163 20.68 -23.84 4.33
C ALA A 163 21.68 -22.91 5.03
N PHE A 164 21.27 -21.70 5.42
CA PHE A 164 22.08 -20.83 6.26
C PHE A 164 22.24 -21.43 7.66
N SER A 165 21.13 -21.83 8.28
CA SER A 165 21.15 -22.44 9.61
C SER A 165 21.98 -23.71 9.67
N SER A 166 21.86 -24.59 8.67
CA SER A 166 22.66 -25.81 8.61
C SER A 166 24.16 -25.56 8.45
N ARG A 167 24.59 -24.46 7.82
CA ARG A 167 26.01 -24.18 7.56
C ARG A 167 26.70 -23.42 8.69
N THR A 168 25.98 -22.53 9.36
CA THR A 168 26.58 -21.60 10.32
C THR A 168 26.05 -21.75 11.74
N GLY A 169 24.97 -22.52 11.94
CA GLY A 169 24.19 -22.48 13.18
C GLY A 169 23.42 -21.18 13.36
N GLY A 170 23.42 -20.28 12.37
CA GLY A 170 22.69 -19.01 12.43
C GLY A 170 21.18 -19.20 12.24
N HIS A 171 20.39 -18.25 12.74
CA HIS A 171 18.94 -18.25 12.57
C HIS A 171 18.54 -17.07 11.68
N ALA A 172 17.70 -17.33 10.67
CA ALA A 172 17.20 -16.32 9.75
C ALA A 172 15.70 -16.54 9.57
N CYS A 173 14.93 -15.46 9.68
CA CYS A 173 13.50 -15.47 9.43
C CYS A 173 13.06 -14.18 8.72
N GLY A 174 11.85 -14.21 8.18
CA GLY A 174 11.25 -13.05 7.55
C GLY A 174 9.82 -13.29 7.10
N PHE A 175 9.27 -12.28 6.44
CA PHE A 175 7.89 -12.27 5.96
C PHE A 175 7.85 -11.91 4.49
N ILE A 176 6.95 -12.56 3.77
CA ILE A 176 6.58 -12.16 2.41
C ILE A 176 5.09 -11.86 2.42
N VAL A 177 4.76 -10.62 2.03
CA VAL A 177 3.40 -10.08 2.03
C VAL A 177 3.13 -9.47 0.66
N ARG A 178 1.86 -9.45 0.25
CA ARG A 178 1.49 -8.78 -1.00
C ARG A 178 1.52 -7.26 -0.87
N GLY A 179 1.85 -6.60 -1.97
CA GLY A 179 1.85 -5.13 -2.05
C GLY A 179 0.52 -4.52 -2.53
N ASP A 180 -0.38 -5.32 -3.08
CA ASP A 180 -1.65 -4.88 -3.68
C ASP A 180 -2.81 -5.73 -3.12
N ILE A 181 -3.94 -5.08 -2.84
CA ILE A 181 -5.16 -5.74 -2.33
C ILE A 181 -5.76 -6.74 -3.33
N LYS A 182 -5.43 -6.58 -4.62
CA LYS A 182 -5.90 -7.46 -5.70
C LYS A 182 -5.08 -8.75 -5.83
N ASP A 183 -3.92 -8.81 -5.21
CA ASP A 183 -3.13 -10.04 -5.17
C ASP A 183 -3.79 -11.05 -4.20
N THR A 184 -3.81 -12.32 -4.56
CA THR A 184 -4.41 -13.41 -3.79
C THR A 184 -3.39 -14.16 -2.92
N ALA A 185 -2.10 -13.84 -3.05
CA ALA A 185 -1.04 -14.42 -2.24
C ALA A 185 -1.30 -14.21 -0.75
N LYS A 186 -1.16 -15.29 0.03
CA LYS A 186 -1.29 -15.24 1.49
C LYS A 186 0.04 -14.80 2.12
N PRO A 187 0.01 -13.99 3.19
CA PRO A 187 1.19 -13.70 4.00
C PRO A 187 1.87 -14.99 4.43
N THR A 188 3.17 -15.08 4.18
CA THR A 188 3.96 -16.27 4.51
C THR A 188 5.13 -15.87 5.41
N PHE A 189 5.26 -16.57 6.54
CA PHE A 189 6.45 -16.52 7.39
C PHE A 189 7.41 -17.62 6.94
N TYR A 190 8.68 -17.25 6.75
CA TYR A 190 9.76 -18.20 6.56
C TYR A 190 10.76 -18.06 7.70
N GLY A 191 11.33 -19.16 8.13
CA GLY A 191 12.26 -19.22 9.24
C GLY A 191 12.30 -20.59 9.90
N ASP A 192 13.10 -20.66 10.95
CA ASP A 192 13.26 -21.84 11.79
C ASP A 192 12.33 -21.81 13.01
N GLU A 193 12.26 -22.94 13.72
CA GLU A 193 11.38 -23.09 14.88
C GLU A 193 11.78 -22.16 16.03
N LEU A 194 13.08 -21.87 16.21
CA LEU A 194 13.54 -20.96 17.25
C LEU A 194 13.09 -19.52 16.98
N SER A 195 13.17 -19.06 15.72
CA SER A 195 12.59 -17.78 15.32
C SER A 195 11.08 -17.75 15.57
N ARG A 196 10.33 -18.81 15.24
CA ARG A 196 8.89 -18.88 15.53
C ARG A 196 8.62 -18.76 17.04
N ARG A 197 9.39 -19.45 17.88
CA ARG A 197 9.28 -19.35 19.35
C ARG A 197 9.57 -17.94 19.85
N TYR A 198 10.56 -17.24 19.30
CA TYR A 198 10.84 -15.85 19.67
C TYR A 198 9.60 -14.95 19.47
N PHE A 199 8.88 -15.08 18.35
CA PHE A 199 7.65 -14.32 18.13
C PHE A 199 6.57 -14.62 19.18
N VAL A 200 6.36 -15.90 19.52
CA VAL A 200 5.33 -16.31 20.48
C VAL A 200 5.72 -15.98 21.93
N GLU A 201 6.96 -16.26 22.32
CA GLU A 201 7.41 -16.15 23.71
C GLU A 201 7.83 -14.73 24.08
N VAL A 202 8.53 -14.01 23.18
CA VAL A 202 9.05 -12.66 23.46
C VAL A 202 8.07 -11.60 22.96
N LEU A 203 7.65 -11.69 21.69
CA LEU A 203 6.75 -10.69 21.09
C LEU A 203 5.26 -10.94 21.39
N LYS A 204 4.93 -12.05 22.07
CA LYS A 204 3.56 -12.45 22.43
C LYS A 204 2.59 -12.39 21.25
N THR A 205 3.08 -12.67 20.05
CA THR A 205 2.33 -12.56 18.81
C THR A 205 2.66 -13.74 17.91
N ASP A 206 1.66 -14.42 17.37
CA ASP A 206 1.91 -15.47 16.38
C ASP A 206 2.49 -14.84 15.09
N PRO A 207 3.56 -15.39 14.51
CA PRO A 207 4.19 -14.81 13.32
C PRO A 207 3.25 -14.72 12.11
N VAL A 208 2.24 -15.59 11.99
CA VAL A 208 1.25 -15.49 10.89
C VAL A 208 0.35 -14.28 11.13
N THR A 209 -0.11 -14.06 12.36
CA THR A 209 -0.86 -12.84 12.72
C THR A 209 -0.02 -11.58 12.50
N PHE A 210 1.27 -11.62 12.85
CA PHE A 210 2.19 -10.52 12.58
C PHE A 210 2.30 -10.24 11.07
N ALA A 211 2.46 -11.28 10.24
CA ALA A 211 2.54 -11.16 8.79
C ALA A 211 1.25 -10.56 8.18
N GLN A 212 0.08 -10.91 8.72
CA GLN A 212 -1.22 -10.34 8.30
C GLN A 212 -1.32 -8.84 8.65
N ASN A 213 -0.90 -8.45 9.85
CA ASN A 213 -0.89 -7.04 10.26
C ASN A 213 0.10 -6.24 9.40
N PHE A 214 1.25 -6.82 9.11
CA PHE A 214 2.26 -6.23 8.22
C PHE A 214 1.74 -6.09 6.78
N GLU A 215 1.04 -7.09 6.26
CA GLU A 215 0.37 -7.02 4.96
C GLU A 215 -0.68 -5.91 4.91
N ALA A 216 -1.53 -5.80 5.94
CA ALA A 216 -2.52 -4.74 6.03
C ALA A 216 -1.87 -3.35 6.03
N PHE A 217 -0.71 -3.21 6.68
CA PHE A 217 0.09 -1.99 6.64
C PHE A 217 0.64 -1.70 5.24
N CYS A 218 1.24 -2.69 4.56
CA CYS A 218 1.77 -2.52 3.21
C CYS A 218 0.66 -2.17 2.20
N THR A 219 -0.46 -2.89 2.23
CA THR A 219 -1.58 -2.70 1.30
C THR A 219 -2.37 -1.42 1.54
N SER A 220 -2.36 -0.86 2.76
CA SER A 220 -2.98 0.43 3.07
C SER A 220 -2.17 1.64 2.60
N GLY A 221 -0.95 1.46 2.07
CA GLY A 221 -0.04 2.55 1.68
C GLY A 221 0.94 2.93 2.80
N GLY A 222 1.23 1.99 3.70
CA GLY A 222 2.20 2.13 4.78
C GLY A 222 1.82 3.21 5.80
N ALA A 223 2.82 3.94 6.28
CA ALA A 223 2.64 5.00 7.28
C ALA A 223 1.70 6.12 6.79
N ARG A 224 1.68 6.38 5.48
CA ARG A 224 0.76 7.34 4.87
C ARG A 224 -0.68 6.84 4.95
N GLY A 225 -0.90 5.56 4.64
CA GLY A 225 -2.19 4.89 4.82
C GLY A 225 -2.70 4.98 6.26
N LEU A 226 -1.82 4.73 7.22
CA LEU A 226 -2.16 4.81 8.64
C LEU A 226 -2.48 6.24 9.09
N ALA A 227 -1.70 7.23 8.66
CA ALA A 227 -1.94 8.64 8.96
C ALA A 227 -3.24 9.16 8.33
N GLU A 228 -3.50 8.80 7.06
CA GLU A 228 -4.75 9.13 6.37
C GLU A 228 -5.95 8.43 7.05
N SER A 229 -5.80 7.18 7.47
CA SER A 229 -6.82 6.44 8.23
C SER A 229 -7.10 7.10 9.59
N THR A 230 -6.05 7.54 10.28
CA THR A 230 -6.14 8.23 11.57
C THR A 230 -6.85 9.58 11.43
N ALA A 231 -6.48 10.38 10.43
CA ALA A 231 -7.14 11.65 10.13
C ALA A 231 -8.61 11.46 9.71
N LYS A 232 -8.90 10.44 8.87
CA LYS A 232 -10.26 10.07 8.48
C LYS A 232 -11.09 9.64 9.69
N ARG A 233 -10.52 8.81 10.58
CA ARG A 233 -11.16 8.40 11.85
C ARG A 233 -11.45 9.60 12.74
N MET A 234 -10.50 10.54 12.90
CA MET A 234 -10.72 11.78 13.65
C MET A 234 -11.85 12.61 13.06
N CYS A 235 -11.85 12.82 11.74
CA CYS A 235 -12.91 13.56 11.07
C CYS A 235 -14.28 12.87 11.25
N ALA A 236 -14.34 11.55 11.12
CA ALA A 236 -15.56 10.78 11.35
C ALA A 236 -16.07 10.91 12.79
N LEU A 237 -15.20 10.77 13.80
CA LEU A 237 -15.56 10.95 15.21
C LEU A 237 -16.05 12.37 15.49
N LYS A 238 -15.34 13.39 14.98
CA LYS A 238 -15.76 14.80 15.14
C LYS A 238 -17.12 15.06 14.52
N SER A 239 -17.37 14.54 13.33
CA SER A 239 -18.66 14.67 12.65
C SER A 239 -19.78 13.96 13.42
N TYR A 240 -19.54 12.74 13.89
CA TYR A 240 -20.50 11.98 14.71
C TYR A 240 -20.88 12.71 15.99
N ILE A 241 -19.88 13.19 16.75
CA ILE A 241 -20.11 13.92 18.01
C ILE A 241 -20.91 15.20 17.74
N ARG A 242 -20.56 15.98 16.71
CA ARG A 242 -21.31 17.20 16.36
C ARG A 242 -22.75 16.90 15.95
N PHE A 243 -22.95 15.84 15.17
CA PHE A 243 -24.29 15.42 14.74
C PHE A 243 -25.15 15.05 15.95
N THR A 244 -24.65 14.15 16.81
CA THR A 244 -25.36 13.66 18.00
C THR A 244 -25.68 14.77 18.99
N LEU A 245 -24.73 15.69 19.23
CA LEU A 245 -24.98 16.86 20.10
C LEU A 245 -26.04 17.79 19.51
N SER A 246 -25.98 18.09 18.21
CA SER A 246 -26.98 18.94 17.56
C SER A 246 -28.36 18.30 17.58
N GLU A 247 -28.47 17.01 17.26
CA GLU A 247 -29.72 16.25 17.28
C GLU A 247 -30.35 16.27 18.69
N ARG A 248 -29.58 15.92 19.72
CA ARG A 248 -30.08 15.92 21.11
C ARG A 248 -30.46 17.32 21.58
N LEU A 249 -29.72 18.35 21.17
CA LEU A 249 -30.04 19.74 21.48
C LEU A 249 -31.36 20.17 20.82
N GLN A 250 -31.53 19.90 19.53
CA GLN A 250 -32.74 20.24 18.78
C GLN A 250 -33.97 19.54 19.35
N LEU A 251 -33.82 18.27 19.76
CA LEU A 251 -34.86 17.48 20.38
C LEU A 251 -35.32 18.09 21.71
N ILE A 252 -34.40 18.50 22.60
CA ILE A 252 -34.80 19.07 23.89
C ILE A 252 -35.31 20.51 23.77
N THR A 253 -34.84 21.29 22.78
CA THR A 253 -35.30 22.67 22.56
C THR A 253 -36.58 22.77 21.73
N ASN A 254 -37.01 21.68 21.09
CA ASN A 254 -38.06 21.68 20.05
C ASN A 254 -37.80 22.72 18.94
N ASP A 255 -36.53 22.92 18.57
CA ASP A 255 -36.12 23.92 17.57
C ASP A 255 -35.14 23.26 16.59
N PRO A 256 -35.58 22.84 15.39
CA PRO A 256 -34.75 22.11 14.44
C PRO A 256 -33.67 22.98 13.79
N ALA A 257 -33.80 24.31 13.85
CA ALA A 257 -32.78 25.22 13.33
C ALA A 257 -31.64 25.47 14.34
N ARG A 258 -31.78 24.96 15.57
CA ARG A 258 -30.82 25.24 16.63
C ARG A 258 -29.47 24.58 16.34
N THR A 259 -28.43 25.41 16.39
CA THR A 259 -27.03 24.98 16.29
C THR A 259 -26.30 25.22 17.62
N MET A 260 -25.40 24.30 17.98
CA MET A 260 -24.64 24.39 19.22
C MET A 260 -23.53 25.45 19.14
N SER A 261 -23.55 26.39 20.09
CA SER A 261 -22.53 27.44 20.24
C SER A 261 -21.62 27.11 21.41
N TYR A 262 -20.40 26.62 21.15
CA TYR A 262 -19.47 26.21 22.22
C TYR A 262 -18.87 27.40 22.98
N LYS A 263 -18.49 28.48 22.26
CA LYS A 263 -17.86 29.66 22.86
C LYS A 263 -18.82 30.51 23.68
N GLN A 264 -20.10 30.49 23.31
CA GLN A 264 -21.15 31.28 23.96
C GLN A 264 -22.23 30.35 24.53
N PHE A 265 -21.85 29.14 24.95
CA PHE A 265 -22.78 28.12 25.41
C PHE A 265 -23.70 28.63 26.51
N GLY A 266 -23.13 29.26 27.54
CA GLY A 266 -23.91 29.83 28.63
C GLY A 266 -24.93 30.87 28.18
N ARG A 267 -24.56 31.76 27.25
CA ARG A 267 -25.45 32.83 26.75
C ARG A 267 -26.52 32.32 25.80
N ASP A 268 -26.13 31.51 24.82
CA ASP A 268 -26.98 31.14 23.69
C ASP A 268 -27.86 29.94 23.99
N ILE A 269 -27.40 29.05 24.88
CA ILE A 269 -28.08 27.80 25.23
C ILE A 269 -28.65 27.88 26.65
N GLU A 270 -27.81 28.04 27.67
CA GLU A 270 -28.26 27.98 29.08
C GLU A 270 -29.21 29.12 29.41
N ASP A 271 -28.85 30.36 29.09
CA ASP A 271 -29.66 31.52 29.47
C ASP A 271 -30.95 31.64 28.63
N ARG A 272 -30.92 31.20 27.37
CA ARG A 272 -32.04 31.34 26.44
C ARG A 272 -33.05 30.20 26.58
N TYR A 273 -32.57 28.97 26.68
CA TYR A 273 -33.43 27.77 26.68
C TYR A 273 -33.48 27.07 28.04
N ARG A 274 -32.74 27.55 29.05
CA ARG A 274 -32.70 26.96 30.40
C ARG A 274 -32.32 25.48 30.36
N ILE A 275 -31.37 25.14 29.50
CA ILE A 275 -30.84 23.78 29.32
C ILE A 275 -29.34 23.80 29.59
N THR A 276 -28.86 22.82 30.34
CA THR A 276 -27.42 22.61 30.57
C THR A 276 -27.00 21.23 30.09
N LEU A 277 -25.69 21.05 29.85
CA LEU A 277 -25.09 19.79 29.42
C LEU A 277 -24.43 19.11 30.61
N GLN A 278 -24.95 17.96 31.03
CA GLN A 278 -24.41 17.19 32.15
C GLN A 278 -23.51 16.06 31.66
N GLY A 279 -22.49 15.72 32.46
CA GLY A 279 -21.65 14.53 32.24
C GLY A 279 -20.65 14.64 31.09
N TRP A 280 -20.24 15.86 30.74
CA TRP A 280 -19.18 16.08 29.75
C TRP A 280 -17.84 15.51 30.27
N PRO A 281 -17.15 14.63 29.52
CA PRO A 281 -15.99 13.89 30.06
C PRO A 281 -14.67 14.68 30.05
N LEU A 282 -14.63 15.86 29.45
CA LEU A 282 -13.42 16.71 29.45
C LEU A 282 -13.53 17.84 30.49
N PRO A 283 -12.39 18.38 30.99
CA PRO A 283 -12.41 19.45 31.99
C PRO A 283 -13.10 20.74 31.53
N SER A 284 -13.17 20.98 30.22
CA SER A 284 -13.87 22.12 29.64
C SER A 284 -14.65 21.72 28.39
N LEU A 285 -15.79 22.39 28.18
CA LEU A 285 -16.61 22.22 26.99
C LEU A 285 -15.91 22.86 25.78
N LYS A 286 -15.33 22.02 24.92
CA LYS A 286 -14.63 22.42 23.71
C LYS A 286 -15.39 21.99 22.46
N ASN A 287 -15.21 22.73 21.38
CA ASN A 287 -15.73 22.30 20.08
C ASN A 287 -15.00 21.01 19.65
N PRO A 288 -15.70 19.96 19.17
CA PRO A 288 -15.06 18.75 18.65
C PRO A 288 -13.99 19.04 17.58
N SER A 289 -14.11 20.14 16.82
CA SER A 289 -13.07 20.60 15.89
C SER A 289 -11.71 20.82 16.56
N GLU A 290 -11.71 21.39 17.77
CA GLU A 290 -10.54 21.83 18.52
C GLU A 290 -9.88 20.69 19.30
N VAL A 291 -10.56 19.56 19.45
CA VAL A 291 -9.99 18.36 20.07
C VAL A 291 -9.05 17.67 19.08
N SER A 292 -7.76 17.66 19.36
CA SER A 292 -6.72 17.05 18.51
C SER A 292 -6.41 15.60 18.88
N ASN A 293 -6.85 15.12 20.04
CA ASN A 293 -6.57 13.77 20.53
C ASN A 293 -7.73 12.80 20.23
N ILE A 294 -7.44 11.68 19.57
CA ILE A 294 -8.44 10.62 19.28
C ILE A 294 -9.00 10.01 20.56
N ALA A 295 -8.16 9.78 21.57
CA ALA A 295 -8.62 9.17 22.82
C ALA A 295 -9.63 10.05 23.55
N GLU A 296 -9.49 11.38 23.46
CA GLU A 296 -10.47 12.33 24.01
C GLU A 296 -11.77 12.33 23.21
N LEU A 297 -11.70 12.23 21.88
CA LEU A 297 -12.90 12.09 21.04
C LEU A 297 -13.65 10.78 21.32
N ASP A 298 -12.93 9.67 21.48
CA ASP A 298 -13.54 8.38 21.84
C ASP A 298 -14.19 8.42 23.22
N LYS A 299 -13.60 9.12 24.21
CA LYS A 299 -14.24 9.37 25.52
C LYS A 299 -15.53 10.17 25.41
N ILE A 300 -15.54 11.24 24.59
CA ILE A 300 -16.76 12.03 24.35
C ILE A 300 -17.83 11.17 23.68
N ARG A 301 -17.45 10.39 22.67
CA ARG A 301 -18.36 9.47 21.98
C ARG A 301 -18.96 8.46 22.96
N ALA A 302 -18.13 7.77 23.74
CA ALA A 302 -18.60 6.79 24.72
C ALA A 302 -19.55 7.43 25.73
N ALA A 303 -19.22 8.60 26.28
CA ALA A 303 -20.12 9.30 27.20
C ALA A 303 -21.47 9.67 26.56
N LEU A 304 -21.49 10.03 25.27
CA LEU A 304 -22.74 10.28 24.54
C LEU A 304 -23.53 8.98 24.32
N ASP A 305 -22.88 7.92 23.85
CA ASP A 305 -23.49 6.63 23.53
C ASP A 305 -24.06 5.95 24.79
N ASP A 306 -23.32 5.99 25.90
CA ASP A 306 -23.74 5.45 27.21
C ASP A 306 -24.82 6.29 27.90
N GLY A 307 -25.12 7.48 27.38
CA GLY A 307 -26.05 8.42 28.00
C GLY A 307 -25.52 9.11 29.24
N ALA A 308 -24.23 8.97 29.58
CA ALA A 308 -23.58 9.72 30.66
C ALA A 308 -23.54 11.22 30.36
N CYS A 309 -23.39 11.59 29.08
CA CYS A 309 -23.40 12.95 28.58
C CYS A 309 -24.74 13.26 27.89
N PHE A 310 -25.56 14.12 28.49
CA PHE A 310 -26.90 14.45 27.99
C PHE A 310 -27.30 15.89 28.33
N PHE A 311 -28.19 16.45 27.51
CA PHE A 311 -28.82 17.73 27.79
C PHE A 311 -29.98 17.52 28.76
N ARG A 312 -30.10 18.41 29.75
CA ARG A 312 -31.27 18.44 30.63
C ARG A 312 -31.73 19.87 30.87
N GLN A 313 -33.01 20.01 31.21
CA GLN A 313 -33.54 21.28 31.69
C GLN A 313 -32.93 21.62 33.06
N MET A 314 -32.63 22.90 33.25
CA MET A 314 -32.09 23.44 34.49
C MET A 314 -33.22 23.60 35.51
N THR A 315 -32.91 23.34 36.78
CA THR A 315 -33.81 23.63 37.89
C THR A 315 -33.86 25.13 38.18
N THR A 316 -34.88 25.60 38.90
CA THR A 316 -35.02 27.02 39.28
C THR A 316 -33.80 27.54 40.05
N ILE A 317 -33.21 26.71 40.90
CA ILE A 317 -32.01 27.02 41.67
C ILE A 317 -30.81 27.22 40.74
N GLU A 318 -30.62 26.32 39.77
CA GLU A 318 -29.53 26.43 38.79
C GLU A 318 -29.69 27.64 37.87
N ILE A 319 -30.94 27.98 37.50
CA ILE A 319 -31.23 29.19 36.73
C ILE A 319 -30.82 30.45 37.51
N GLN A 320 -31.12 30.50 38.82
CA GLN A 320 -30.71 31.61 39.69
C GLN A 320 -29.18 31.68 39.83
N GLN A 321 -28.51 30.54 40.06
CA GLN A 321 -27.05 30.47 40.11
C GLN A 321 -26.41 30.93 38.80
N ARG A 322 -26.93 30.48 37.66
CA ARG A 322 -26.46 30.90 36.34
C ARG A 322 -26.68 32.40 36.09
N ALA A 323 -27.77 32.98 36.59
CA ALA A 323 -28.00 34.42 36.51
C ALA A 323 -26.92 35.23 37.25
N VAL A 324 -26.50 34.77 38.43
CA VAL A 324 -25.38 35.38 39.19
C VAL A 324 -24.06 35.25 38.42
N VAL A 325 -23.75 34.06 37.89
CA VAL A 325 -22.54 33.84 37.07
C VAL A 325 -22.56 34.73 35.83
N ARG A 326 -23.71 34.87 35.17
CA ARG A 326 -23.86 35.75 33.99
C ARG A 326 -23.62 37.21 34.36
N GLU A 327 -24.08 37.67 35.52
CA GLU A 327 -23.81 39.04 35.98
C GLU A 327 -22.32 39.28 36.17
N GLN A 328 -21.61 38.32 36.77
CA GLN A 328 -20.14 38.34 36.90
C GLN A 328 -19.43 38.31 35.54
N GLU A 329 -19.90 37.49 34.60
CA GLU A 329 -19.36 37.46 33.23
C GLU A 329 -19.55 38.81 32.53
N LEU A 330 -20.69 39.49 32.75
CA LEU A 330 -20.99 40.80 32.19
C LEU A 330 -20.17 41.92 32.82
N THR A 331 -19.92 41.91 34.13
CA THR A 331 -19.04 42.88 34.78
C THR A 331 -17.61 42.75 34.27
N LEU A 332 -17.07 41.53 34.23
CA LEU A 332 -15.75 41.24 33.66
C LEU A 332 -15.65 41.62 32.18
N ALA A 333 -16.71 41.39 31.40
CA ALA A 333 -16.74 41.79 29.98
C ALA A 333 -16.78 43.32 29.82
N LYS A 334 -17.48 44.04 30.70
CA LYS A 334 -17.49 45.51 30.70
C LYS A 334 -16.10 46.06 31.03
N GLU A 335 -15.46 45.54 32.08
CA GLU A 335 -14.09 45.91 32.47
C GLU A 335 -13.07 45.65 31.35
N LYS A 336 -13.16 44.49 30.69
CA LYS A 336 -12.31 44.20 29.51
C LYS A 336 -12.55 45.17 28.36
N ARG A 337 -13.79 45.62 28.14
CA ARG A 337 -14.12 46.59 27.07
C ARG A 337 -13.62 47.99 27.41
N THR A 338 -13.71 48.43 28.68
CA THR A 338 -13.17 49.72 29.11
C THR A 338 -11.65 49.73 29.02
N ALA A 339 -10.99 48.68 29.53
CA ALA A 339 -9.54 48.54 29.42
C ALA A 339 -9.05 48.50 27.96
N ALA A 340 -9.74 47.77 27.07
CA ALA A 340 -9.41 47.74 25.65
C ALA A 340 -9.66 49.09 24.94
N ALA A 341 -10.68 49.85 25.37
CA ALA A 341 -10.94 51.19 24.85
C ALA A 341 -9.84 52.17 25.29
N GLU A 342 -9.43 52.12 26.55
CA GLU A 342 -8.32 52.91 27.09
C GLU A 342 -7.00 52.62 26.36
N GLN A 343 -6.68 51.34 26.11
CA GLN A 343 -5.50 50.95 25.34
C GLN A 343 -5.54 51.47 23.89
N ARG A 344 -6.72 51.47 23.26
CA ARG A 344 -6.88 52.03 21.90
C ARG A 344 -6.69 53.54 21.89
N GLU A 345 -7.21 54.26 22.89
CA GLU A 345 -7.03 55.71 22.99
C GLU A 345 -5.56 56.07 23.30
N ALA A 346 -4.88 55.33 24.18
CA ALA A 346 -3.45 55.50 24.43
C ALA A 346 -2.62 55.28 23.14
N SER A 347 -2.97 54.27 22.35
CA SER A 347 -2.30 53.98 21.07
C SER A 347 -2.52 55.08 20.02
N LYS A 348 -3.74 55.64 19.94
CA LYS A 348 -4.04 56.78 19.06
C LYS A 348 -3.27 58.04 19.46
N ALA A 349 -3.17 58.33 20.75
CA ALA A 349 -2.44 59.49 21.26
C ALA A 349 -0.94 59.43 20.90
N ILE A 350 -0.34 58.23 20.92
CA ILE A 350 1.04 58.01 20.50
C ILE A 350 1.19 58.18 18.98
N SER A 351 0.25 57.67 18.18
CA SER A 351 0.28 57.80 16.72
C SER A 351 0.10 59.25 16.25
N ALA A 352 -0.73 60.06 16.93
CA ALA A 352 -0.98 61.45 16.58
C ALA A 352 0.25 62.35 16.78
N LYS A 353 1.13 62.03 17.73
CA LYS A 353 2.40 62.77 17.95
C LYS A 353 3.48 62.46 16.90
N ARG A 354 3.32 61.39 16.12
CA ARG A 354 4.30 60.96 15.11
C ARG A 354 4.01 61.50 13.71
N SER A 355 2.85 62.09 13.45
CA SER A 355 2.51 62.75 12.19
C SER A 355 2.70 64.26 12.28
N LEU A 356 3.94 64.72 12.44
CA LEU A 356 4.29 66.09 12.04
C LEU A 356 4.47 66.10 10.52
N PRO A 357 3.97 67.12 9.81
CA PRO A 357 4.22 67.28 8.39
C PRO A 357 5.69 67.61 8.21
N VAL A 358 6.49 66.61 7.85
CA VAL A 358 7.84 66.85 7.33
C VAL A 358 7.66 67.50 5.97
N HIS A 359 7.76 68.83 5.94
CA HIS A 359 7.92 69.60 4.72
C HIS A 359 9.27 69.20 4.10
N ASN A 360 9.20 68.34 3.09
CA ASN A 360 10.36 67.77 2.41
C ASN A 360 10.50 68.49 1.06
N GLU A 361 10.96 69.73 1.12
CA GLU A 361 11.66 70.35 -0.01
C GLU A 361 13.02 69.62 -0.13
N ASP A 362 13.44 69.29 -1.34
CA ASP A 362 14.59 68.44 -1.69
C ASP A 362 14.35 66.92 -1.72
N ARG A 363 13.71 66.47 -2.80
CA ARG A 363 13.84 65.10 -3.29
C ARG A 363 14.42 65.10 -4.70
N PRO A 364 15.66 64.66 -4.91
CA PRO A 364 16.22 64.54 -6.25
C PRO A 364 15.51 63.43 -7.04
N LEU A 365 15.32 63.71 -8.32
CA LEU A 365 14.88 62.78 -9.35
C LEU A 365 15.81 61.54 -9.36
N ASN A 366 15.28 60.38 -8.98
CA ASN A 366 15.83 59.11 -9.44
C ASN A 366 14.76 58.00 -9.49
N MET A 367 14.18 57.88 -10.69
CA MET A 367 14.08 56.69 -11.54
C MET A 367 14.14 55.27 -10.92
N ALA A 368 13.25 54.43 -11.48
CA ALA A 368 13.19 52.96 -11.46
C ALA A 368 12.58 52.33 -10.18
N SER A 369 11.27 52.11 -10.12
CA SER A 369 10.53 51.01 -10.76
C SER A 369 10.92 49.62 -10.23
N THR A 370 10.10 49.09 -9.32
CA THR A 370 9.60 47.70 -9.38
C THR A 370 8.48 47.52 -8.36
N SER A 371 7.25 47.71 -8.86
CA SER A 371 6.01 47.55 -8.13
C SER A 371 5.60 46.07 -8.08
N HIS A 372 5.81 45.40 -6.94
CA HIS A 372 5.07 44.17 -6.65
C HIS A 372 3.68 44.51 -6.08
N ALA A 373 2.78 44.84 -7.00
CA ALA A 373 1.36 44.84 -6.78
C ALA A 373 0.89 43.40 -6.46
N ARG A 374 0.77 43.06 -5.17
CA ARG A 374 0.01 41.88 -4.74
C ARG A 374 -1.47 42.14 -4.99
N LYS A 375 -1.87 41.86 -6.22
CA LYS A 375 -3.24 41.81 -6.72
C LYS A 375 -4.00 40.77 -5.89
N ARG A 376 -4.84 41.28 -5.00
CA ARG A 376 -5.82 40.53 -4.23
C ARG A 376 -6.80 39.91 -5.24
N LEU A 377 -6.58 38.63 -5.59
CA LEU A 377 -7.51 37.86 -6.41
C LEU A 377 -8.84 37.75 -5.64
N LYS A 378 -9.82 38.55 -6.04
CA LYS A 378 -11.23 38.22 -5.86
C LYS A 378 -11.50 37.06 -6.82
N LEU A 379 -11.56 35.84 -6.29
CA LEU A 379 -12.22 34.75 -6.97
C LEU A 379 -13.71 35.10 -6.99
N ALA A 380 -14.17 35.49 -8.18
CA ALA A 380 -15.56 35.67 -8.50
C ALA A 380 -16.25 34.31 -8.52
N ASP A 381 -17.48 34.33 -8.00
CA ASP A 381 -18.50 33.32 -8.16
C ASP A 381 -18.55 32.79 -9.59
N THR A 382 -18.40 31.49 -9.74
CA THR A 382 -18.94 30.75 -10.88
C THR A 382 -20.12 29.94 -10.37
N ALA A 383 -21.25 30.63 -10.25
CA ALA A 383 -22.55 30.01 -10.35
C ALA A 383 -22.76 29.62 -11.82
N ALA A 384 -22.63 28.33 -12.12
CA ALA A 384 -23.18 27.74 -13.33
C ALA A 384 -23.99 26.51 -12.93
N ALA A 385 -25.31 26.68 -13.05
CA ALA A 385 -26.33 25.68 -12.89
C ALA A 385 -26.22 24.56 -13.94
N ARG A 386 -27.04 23.51 -13.68
CA ARG A 386 -27.41 22.34 -14.52
C ARG A 386 -26.53 21.10 -14.24
N ASN A 387 -27.06 19.91 -14.01
CA ASN A 387 -28.40 19.40 -14.28
C ASN A 387 -28.75 18.28 -13.29
N VAL A 388 -29.98 18.31 -12.81
CA VAL A 388 -30.66 17.19 -12.16
C VAL A 388 -31.05 16.23 -13.28
N ASP A 389 -30.74 14.95 -13.15
CA ASP A 389 -31.59 13.80 -13.53
C ASP A 389 -30.77 12.50 -13.64
N HIS A 390 -31.43 11.40 -13.24
CA HIS A 390 -31.01 9.99 -13.28
C HIS A 390 -30.26 9.41 -12.07
N LEU A 391 -31.03 9.18 -11.00
CA LEU A 391 -30.89 8.00 -10.13
C LEU A 391 -31.52 6.78 -10.83
N PRO A 392 -30.84 5.63 -10.96
CA PRO A 392 -31.51 4.37 -11.23
C PRO A 392 -32.10 3.77 -9.94
N ALA A 393 -33.24 3.13 -10.11
CA ALA A 393 -34.13 2.59 -9.10
C ALA A 393 -33.47 1.68 -8.07
N VAL A 394 -33.88 1.90 -6.82
CA VAL A 394 -33.73 1.00 -5.68
C VAL A 394 -34.50 -0.29 -5.99
N LEU A 395 -33.78 -1.38 -6.22
CA LEU A 395 -34.34 -2.72 -6.20
C LEU A 395 -34.61 -3.10 -4.74
N THR A 396 -35.89 -3.25 -4.44
CA THR A 396 -36.42 -3.87 -3.23
C THR A 396 -35.97 -5.34 -3.13
N PRO A 397 -35.40 -5.79 -2.01
CA PRO A 397 -35.19 -7.21 -1.79
C PRO A 397 -36.53 -7.87 -1.41
N ALA A 398 -36.95 -8.82 -2.24
CA ALA A 398 -38.03 -9.76 -1.94
C ALA A 398 -37.72 -10.56 -0.67
N GLY A 399 -38.75 -10.80 0.14
CA GLY A 399 -38.67 -11.41 1.46
C GLY A 399 -38.16 -12.86 1.46
N PRO A 400 -37.72 -13.36 2.63
CA PRO A 400 -37.16 -14.69 2.77
C PRO A 400 -38.24 -15.75 2.67
N ALA A 401 -38.08 -16.66 1.70
CA ALA A 401 -38.82 -17.90 1.64
C ALA A 401 -38.44 -18.79 2.83
N MET A 402 -39.46 -19.23 3.56
CA MET A 402 -39.41 -20.28 4.59
C MET A 402 -38.77 -21.54 4.01
N LEU A 403 -37.55 -21.86 4.46
CA LEU A 403 -36.99 -23.21 4.37
C LEU A 403 -37.38 -23.98 5.64
N GLN A 404 -38.22 -24.98 5.44
CA GLN A 404 -38.58 -25.97 6.44
C GLN A 404 -37.33 -26.71 6.92
N ARG A 405 -37.15 -26.76 8.24
CA ARG A 405 -36.15 -27.59 8.93
C ARG A 405 -36.42 -29.07 8.66
N ALA A 406 -35.45 -29.75 8.06
CA ALA A 406 -35.32 -31.21 8.14
C ALA A 406 -34.71 -31.59 9.50
N PRO A 407 -35.05 -32.75 10.08
CA PRO A 407 -34.68 -33.13 11.43
C PRO A 407 -33.21 -33.55 11.57
N LEU A 408 -32.66 -33.17 12.72
CA LEU A 408 -31.36 -33.55 13.28
C LEU A 408 -31.29 -35.09 13.40
N VAL A 409 -30.32 -35.72 12.75
CA VAL A 409 -29.95 -37.12 13.03
C VAL A 409 -28.78 -37.08 14.01
N ASP A 410 -29.05 -37.51 15.24
CA ASP A 410 -28.07 -37.78 16.28
C ASP A 410 -27.14 -38.92 15.84
N LEU A 411 -25.86 -38.61 15.67
CA LEU A 411 -24.78 -39.60 15.58
C LEU A 411 -23.94 -39.47 16.85
N THR A 412 -24.40 -40.12 17.91
CA THR A 412 -23.59 -40.44 19.09
C THR A 412 -22.61 -41.54 18.73
N ASN A 413 -21.42 -41.15 18.27
CA ASN A 413 -20.27 -42.07 18.17
C ASN A 413 -19.68 -42.29 19.56
N THR A 414 -20.15 -43.35 20.22
CA THR A 414 -19.59 -43.93 21.43
C THR A 414 -18.28 -44.63 21.07
N VAL A 415 -17.14 -43.97 21.28
CA VAL A 415 -15.82 -44.62 21.21
C VAL A 415 -15.56 -45.27 22.57
N THR A 416 -15.78 -46.58 22.64
CA THR A 416 -15.34 -47.43 23.76
C THR A 416 -13.82 -47.58 23.70
N PHE A 417 -13.12 -46.95 24.64
CA PHE A 417 -11.67 -47.10 24.84
C PHE A 417 -11.42 -48.25 25.82
N THR A 418 -10.89 -49.36 25.32
CA THR A 418 -10.37 -50.48 26.13
C THR A 418 -8.98 -50.14 26.67
N PRO A 419 -8.71 -50.27 27.99
CA PRO A 419 -7.38 -50.08 28.53
C PRO A 419 -6.57 -51.38 28.43
N GLY A 420 -5.62 -51.40 27.49
CA GLY A 420 -4.60 -52.45 27.37
C GLY A 420 -3.36 -52.09 28.18
N MET A 421 -3.07 -52.92 29.18
CA MET A 421 -1.83 -52.94 29.95
C MET A 421 -0.59 -53.01 29.06
N VAL A 422 0.36 -52.11 29.25
CA VAL A 422 1.80 -52.41 29.11
C VAL A 422 2.54 -51.63 30.18
N GLY A 423 3.08 -52.34 31.16
CA GLY A 423 4.00 -51.79 32.15
C GLY A 423 5.41 -51.67 31.57
N PHE A 424 6.09 -50.58 31.89
CA PHE A 424 7.55 -50.52 31.93
C PHE A 424 7.98 -49.66 33.14
N PRO A 425 9.06 -50.04 33.83
CA PRO A 425 9.38 -49.55 35.16
C PRO A 425 10.18 -48.23 35.12
N LEU A 426 9.90 -47.40 36.13
CA LEU A 426 10.70 -46.26 36.55
C LEU A 426 12.03 -46.76 37.15
N GLU A 427 13.15 -46.44 36.53
CA GLU A 427 14.43 -46.38 37.24
C GLU A 427 14.78 -44.94 37.61
N LEU A 428 15.06 -44.80 38.90
CA LEU A 428 15.60 -43.63 39.56
C LEU A 428 16.96 -43.23 38.97
N ILE A 429 17.16 -41.94 38.73
CA ILE A 429 18.49 -41.33 38.90
C ILE A 429 18.33 -40.08 39.78
N ASN A 430 18.59 -40.28 41.06
CA ASN A 430 19.12 -39.25 41.96
C ASN A 430 20.63 -39.17 41.71
N ALA A 431 21.16 -38.00 41.42
CA ALA A 431 22.54 -37.65 41.75
C ALA A 431 22.69 -36.14 41.86
N GLN A 432 23.00 -35.70 43.08
CA GLN A 432 23.61 -34.41 43.40
C GLN A 432 24.99 -34.31 42.72
N ILE A 433 25.32 -33.14 42.16
CA ILE A 433 26.31 -32.16 42.62
C ILE A 433 25.88 -30.79 42.09
#